data_AF-A0A7V9V5J6-F1
#
_entry.id   AF-A0A7V9V5J6-F1
#
_cell.length_a   1.000
_cell.length_b   1.000
_cell.length_c   1.000
_cell.angle_alpha   90.00
_cell.angle_beta   90.00
_cell.angle_gamma   90.00
#
_symmetry.space_group_name_H-M   'P 1'
#
loop_
_entity.id
_entity.type
_entity.pdbx_description
1 polymer ?
#
loop_
_entity_poly.entity_id
_entity_poly.type
_entity_poly.pdbx_seq_one_letter_code
_entity_poly.pdbx_strand_id
1 'polypeptide(L)'
;MNQRSKGLEFKVGLFVFVGLAVLAGLVVQFGRVGEGMKSYYGLTVQFPDASGLLKGSDVLMSGAKIGRVSGGPKLASGGEGVLVPLRIYDYIQIPVGSKFSVGSSGLLGDRFVSVTMPPGKATAFLHGDAVIAGTRETGMDDLTREGGFLVKDLRDAVQNISGTVSRLNEQALAPANMENLKMSMEHLNQATGAL
;
A
#
# COMPACT_ATOMS: atom_id res chain seq x y z
N MET A 1 -61.90 43.49 -6.49
CA MET A 1 -61.03 42.36 -6.90
C MET A 1 -59.70 42.49 -6.15
N ASN A 2 -59.33 41.44 -5.42
CA ASN A 2 -58.39 41.46 -4.29
C ASN A 2 -56.94 41.81 -4.67
N GLN A 3 -56.49 43.02 -4.33
CA GLN A 3 -55.07 43.44 -4.40
C GLN A 3 -54.17 42.73 -3.36
N ARG A 4 -54.75 41.99 -2.40
CA ARG A 4 -53.99 41.30 -1.34
C ARG A 4 -53.24 40.04 -1.81
N SER A 5 -53.66 39.39 -2.90
CA SER A 5 -53.02 38.13 -3.35
C SER A 5 -51.72 38.35 -4.12
N LYS A 6 -51.65 39.40 -4.96
CA LYS A 6 -50.49 39.69 -5.81
C LYS A 6 -49.19 39.94 -5.04
N GLY A 7 -49.27 40.62 -3.90
CA GLY A 7 -48.11 40.88 -3.04
C GLY A 7 -47.60 39.63 -2.32
N LEU A 8 -48.49 38.68 -2.03
CA LEU A 8 -48.13 37.40 -1.43
C LEU A 8 -47.45 36.48 -2.46
N GLU A 9 -48.02 36.41 -3.67
CA GLU A 9 -47.48 35.65 -4.80
C GLU A 9 -46.05 36.09 -5.15
N PHE A 10 -45.78 37.40 -5.18
CA PHE A 10 -44.43 37.93 -5.42
C PHE A 10 -43.45 37.58 -4.30
N LYS A 11 -43.86 37.67 -3.03
CA LYS A 11 -43.00 37.30 -1.88
C LYS A 11 -42.65 35.81 -1.88
N VAL A 12 -43.60 34.94 -2.22
CA VAL A 12 -43.36 33.50 -2.33
C VAL A 12 -42.41 33.21 -3.51
N GLY A 13 -42.63 33.85 -4.67
CA GLY A 13 -41.74 33.72 -5.82
C GLY A 13 -40.31 34.16 -5.51
N LEU A 14 -40.14 35.30 -4.81
CA LEU A 14 -38.83 35.79 -4.39
C LEU A 14 -38.15 34.84 -3.40
N PHE A 15 -38.89 34.28 -2.44
CA PHE A 15 -38.36 33.31 -1.48
C PHE A 15 -37.84 32.04 -2.18
N VAL A 16 -38.62 31.50 -3.11
CA VAL A 16 -38.23 30.33 -3.91
C VAL A 16 -37.01 30.63 -4.78
N PHE A 17 -36.97 31.82 -5.41
CA PHE A 17 -35.83 32.24 -6.22
C PHE A 17 -34.55 32.35 -5.41
N VAL A 18 -34.60 32.99 -4.23
CA VAL A 18 -33.45 33.07 -3.30
C VAL A 18 -33.03 31.68 -2.84
N GLY A 19 -33.99 30.80 -2.52
CA GLY A 19 -33.71 29.41 -2.16
C GLY A 19 -32.98 28.65 -3.26
N LEU A 20 -33.43 28.79 -4.52
CA LEU A 20 -32.77 28.21 -5.69
C LEU A 20 -31.38 28.81 -5.92
N ALA A 21 -31.19 30.11 -5.74
CA ALA A 21 -29.90 30.76 -5.88
C ALA A 21 -28.88 30.27 -4.84
N VAL A 22 -29.31 30.11 -3.58
CA VAL A 22 -28.47 29.52 -2.52
C VAL A 22 -28.14 28.07 -2.85
N LEU A 23 -29.12 27.27 -3.28
CA LEU A 23 -28.91 25.86 -3.64
C LEU A 23 -27.94 25.74 -4.82
N ALA A 24 -28.09 26.56 -5.86
CA ALA A 24 -27.16 26.63 -6.98
C ALA A 24 -25.74 27.03 -6.50
N GLY A 25 -25.63 28.00 -5.59
CA GLY A 25 -24.36 28.38 -4.97
C GLY A 25 -23.71 27.23 -4.22
N LEU A 26 -24.47 26.47 -3.43
CA LEU A 26 -23.99 25.29 -2.72
C LEU A 26 -23.58 24.16 -3.68
N VAL A 27 -24.34 23.93 -4.76
CA VAL A 27 -23.98 22.96 -5.80
C VAL A 27 -22.68 23.36 -6.49
N VAL A 28 -22.44 24.64 -6.75
CA VAL A 28 -21.16 25.09 -7.32
C VAL A 28 -20.03 24.95 -6.30
N GLN A 29 -20.27 25.32 -5.04
CA GLN A 29 -19.28 25.28 -3.95
C GLN A 29 -18.84 23.84 -3.60
N PHE A 30 -19.80 22.91 -3.52
CA PHE A 30 -19.57 21.52 -3.11
C PHE A 30 -19.51 20.53 -4.28
N GLY A 31 -20.05 20.89 -5.44
CA GLY A 31 -20.14 20.04 -6.64
C GLY A 31 -18.84 19.86 -7.41
N ARG A 32 -17.69 20.06 -6.75
CA ARG A 32 -16.35 19.78 -7.29
C ARG A 32 -15.88 20.72 -8.42
N VAL A 33 -16.42 21.94 -8.50
CA VAL A 33 -15.89 23.00 -9.40
C VAL A 33 -14.69 23.73 -8.76
N GLY A 34 -13.92 23.04 -7.91
CA GLY A 34 -12.64 23.54 -7.38
C GLY A 34 -11.43 23.14 -8.23
N GLU A 35 -11.63 22.33 -9.28
CA GLU A 35 -10.57 21.87 -10.18
C GLU A 35 -10.17 22.89 -11.27
N GLY A 36 -10.94 23.98 -11.44
CA GLY A 36 -10.88 24.84 -12.63
C GLY A 36 -9.78 25.90 -12.73
N MET A 37 -8.92 26.10 -11.72
CA MET A 37 -7.91 27.19 -11.76
C MET A 37 -6.50 26.79 -11.32
N LYS A 38 -6.21 25.49 -11.19
CA LYS A 38 -4.83 25.03 -11.01
C LYS A 38 -4.40 24.35 -12.29
N SER A 39 -3.25 24.75 -12.81
CA SER A 39 -2.66 24.12 -13.98
C SER A 39 -1.95 22.83 -13.54
N TYR A 40 -2.21 21.74 -14.26
CA TYR A 40 -1.69 20.41 -13.97
C TYR A 40 -1.18 19.74 -15.23
N TYR A 41 -0.12 18.94 -15.08
CA TYR A 41 0.31 17.99 -16.09
C TYR A 41 -0.07 16.56 -15.68
N GLY A 42 -0.38 15.75 -16.68
CA GLY A 42 -0.71 14.34 -16.50
C GLY A 42 0.56 13.51 -16.32
N LEU A 43 0.49 12.46 -15.50
CA LEU A 43 1.45 11.35 -15.48
C LEU A 43 0.67 10.06 -15.34
N THR A 44 1.14 8.97 -15.94
CA THR A 44 0.54 7.65 -15.71
C THR A 44 1.55 6.76 -15.02
N VAL A 45 1.17 6.16 -13.89
CA VAL A 45 2.05 5.24 -13.17
C VAL A 45 1.44 3.85 -13.20
N GLN A 46 2.22 2.87 -13.60
CA GLN A 46 1.84 1.46 -13.58
C GLN A 46 2.30 0.85 -12.26
N PHE A 47 1.34 0.43 -11.43
CA PHE A 47 1.63 -0.27 -10.18
C PHE A 47 1.33 -1.76 -10.33
N PRO A 48 2.10 -2.66 -9.69
CA PRO A 48 1.75 -4.07 -9.62
C PRO A 48 0.45 -4.28 -8.83
N ASP A 49 0.21 -3.44 -7.81
CA ASP A 49 -0.97 -3.46 -6.96
C ASP A 49 -1.30 -2.02 -6.53
N ALA A 50 -2.55 -1.60 -6.80
CA ALA A 50 -3.10 -0.30 -6.43
C ALA A 50 -4.31 -0.43 -5.49
N SER A 51 -4.41 -1.53 -4.76
CA SER A 51 -5.51 -1.84 -3.84
C SER A 51 -5.71 -0.71 -2.82
N GLY A 52 -6.95 -0.25 -2.71
CA GLY A 52 -7.34 0.85 -1.80
C GLY A 52 -7.05 2.26 -2.33
N LEU A 53 -6.39 2.41 -3.49
CA LEU A 53 -6.20 3.71 -4.12
C LEU A 53 -7.48 4.14 -4.87
N LEU A 54 -7.97 5.34 -4.59
CA LEU A 54 -9.22 5.85 -5.15
C LEU A 54 -8.98 7.09 -6.01
N LYS A 55 -9.95 7.41 -6.88
CA LYS A 55 -9.96 8.70 -7.58
C LYS A 55 -10.00 9.82 -6.54
N GLY A 56 -9.09 10.77 -6.66
CA GLY A 56 -8.94 11.89 -5.73
C GLY A 56 -7.97 11.63 -4.57
N SER A 57 -7.42 10.40 -4.44
CA SER A 57 -6.31 10.12 -3.52
C SER A 57 -5.17 11.09 -3.77
N ASP A 58 -4.50 11.48 -2.69
CA ASP A 58 -3.44 12.48 -2.76
C ASP A 58 -2.14 11.89 -3.31
N VAL A 59 -1.39 12.72 -4.03
CA VAL A 59 -0.01 12.43 -4.43
C VAL A 59 0.89 13.31 -3.58
N LEU A 60 1.78 12.67 -2.81
CA LEU A 60 2.65 13.30 -1.83
C LEU A 60 4.11 13.14 -2.26
N MET A 61 4.90 14.20 -2.09
CA MET A 61 6.35 14.15 -2.19
C MET A 61 6.92 14.65 -0.85
N SER A 62 7.71 13.82 -0.17
CA SER A 62 8.26 14.15 1.15
C SER A 62 7.19 14.60 2.18
N GLY A 63 5.98 14.05 2.10
CA GLY A 63 4.84 14.40 2.94
C GLY A 63 4.03 15.63 2.49
N ALA A 64 4.53 16.40 1.52
CA ALA A 64 3.81 17.54 0.96
C ALA A 64 2.95 17.12 -0.24
N LYS A 65 1.73 17.63 -0.31
CA LYS A 65 0.82 17.35 -1.42
C LYS A 65 1.23 18.06 -2.70
N ILE A 66 1.53 17.27 -3.73
CA ILE A 66 1.98 17.76 -5.05
C ILE A 66 0.97 17.48 -6.16
N GLY A 67 -0.08 16.72 -5.89
CA GLY A 67 -1.05 16.34 -6.91
C GLY A 67 -2.14 15.44 -6.37
N ARG A 68 -2.89 14.83 -7.29
CA ARG A 68 -3.98 13.89 -7.01
C ARG A 68 -4.10 12.82 -8.09
N VAL A 69 -4.67 11.69 -7.71
CA VAL A 69 -5.11 10.64 -8.63
C VAL A 69 -6.32 11.14 -9.41
N SER A 70 -6.16 11.32 -10.73
CA SER A 70 -7.15 11.95 -11.60
C SER A 70 -8.25 11.00 -12.08
N GLY A 71 -7.98 9.70 -12.08
CA GLY A 71 -8.92 8.64 -12.47
C GLY A 71 -8.70 7.37 -11.65
N GLY A 72 -9.71 6.51 -11.60
CA GLY A 72 -9.59 5.23 -10.90
C GLY A 72 -8.53 4.33 -11.54
N PRO A 73 -7.89 3.44 -10.75
CA PRO A 73 -6.94 2.47 -11.28
C PRO A 73 -7.58 1.61 -12.40
N LYS A 74 -6.93 1.48 -13.55
CA LYS A 74 -7.38 0.67 -14.68
C LYS A 74 -6.40 -0.47 -14.95
N LEU A 75 -6.90 -1.67 -15.20
CA LEU A 75 -6.03 -2.81 -15.53
C LEU A 75 -5.16 -2.48 -16.75
N ALA A 76 -3.87 -2.75 -16.64
CA ALA A 76 -2.95 -2.65 -17.77
C ALA A 76 -3.30 -3.73 -18.81
N SER A 77 -3.16 -3.38 -20.09
CA SER A 77 -3.35 -4.35 -21.18
C SER A 77 -2.26 -5.41 -21.07
N GLY A 78 -2.63 -6.65 -20.75
CA GLY A 78 -1.70 -7.76 -20.50
C GLY A 78 -1.71 -8.31 -19.08
N GLY A 79 -2.46 -7.71 -18.14
CA GLY A 79 -2.63 -8.24 -16.78
C GLY A 79 -1.45 -7.97 -15.84
N GLU A 80 -0.41 -7.28 -16.28
CA GLU A 80 0.77 -6.91 -15.48
C GLU A 80 0.52 -5.65 -14.63
N GLY A 81 -0.54 -5.68 -13.82
CA GLY A 81 -0.86 -4.62 -12.87
C GLY A 81 -1.84 -3.57 -13.39
N VAL A 82 -1.73 -2.35 -12.86
CA VAL A 82 -2.78 -1.32 -12.91
C VAL A 82 -2.19 0.03 -13.25
N LEU A 83 -2.73 0.67 -14.29
CA LEU A 83 -2.42 2.03 -14.72
C LEU A 83 -3.23 3.02 -13.89
N VAL A 84 -2.51 3.93 -13.22
CA VAL A 84 -3.08 4.97 -12.38
C VAL A 84 -2.73 6.34 -12.96
N PRO A 85 -3.72 7.09 -13.49
CA PRO A 85 -3.48 8.42 -14.02
C PRO A 85 -3.44 9.45 -12.90
N LEU A 86 -2.33 10.16 -12.80
CA LEU A 86 -2.05 11.23 -11.83
C LEU A 86 -2.14 12.60 -12.51
N ARG A 87 -2.50 13.60 -11.72
CA ARG A 87 -2.36 15.02 -12.06
C ARG A 87 -1.46 15.68 -11.04
N ILE A 88 -0.35 16.22 -11.49
CA ILE A 88 0.65 16.91 -10.67
C ILE A 88 0.54 18.41 -10.94
N TYR A 89 0.71 19.24 -9.91
CA TYR A 89 0.69 20.69 -10.10
C TYR A 89 1.84 21.15 -11.01
N ASP A 90 1.59 22.06 -11.94
CA ASP A 90 2.59 22.51 -12.92
C ASP A 90 3.81 23.19 -12.31
N TYR A 91 3.67 23.79 -11.13
CA TYR A 91 4.80 24.40 -10.41
C TYR A 91 5.72 23.36 -9.75
N ILE A 92 5.35 22.07 -9.75
CA ILE A 92 6.16 20.97 -9.21
C ILE A 92 6.78 20.18 -10.36
N GLN A 93 8.12 20.20 -10.43
CA GLN A 93 8.86 19.38 -11.38
C GLN A 93 9.39 18.13 -10.68
N ILE A 94 8.98 16.95 -11.15
CA ILE A 94 9.44 15.68 -10.60
C ILE A 94 10.72 15.25 -11.34
N PRO A 95 11.86 15.02 -10.65
CA PRO A 95 13.08 14.55 -11.29
C PRO A 95 12.91 13.19 -11.98
N VAL A 96 13.59 12.99 -13.11
CA VAL A 96 13.73 11.67 -13.73
C VAL A 96 14.44 10.72 -12.76
N GLY A 97 13.93 9.49 -12.64
CA GLY A 97 14.43 8.51 -11.66
C GLY A 97 13.75 8.58 -10.29
N SER A 98 12.78 9.47 -10.11
CA SER A 98 11.91 9.45 -8.92
C SER A 98 11.12 8.14 -8.85
N LYS A 99 10.99 7.60 -7.64
CA LYS A 99 10.22 6.38 -7.38
C LYS A 99 8.82 6.75 -6.93
N PHE A 100 7.84 6.09 -7.53
CA PHE A 100 6.43 6.22 -7.16
C PHE A 100 6.01 4.97 -6.41
N SER A 101 5.42 5.13 -5.23
CA SER A 101 4.95 4.04 -4.40
C SER A 101 3.53 4.26 -3.91
N VAL A 102 2.75 3.18 -3.77
CA VAL A 102 1.47 3.24 -3.06
C VAL A 102 1.72 3.10 -1.56
N GLY A 103 1.50 4.18 -0.82
CA GLY A 103 1.61 4.26 0.64
C GLY A 103 0.24 4.15 1.33
N SER A 104 0.25 3.99 2.66
CA SER A 104 -0.95 3.96 3.50
C SER A 104 -0.84 4.97 4.63
N SER A 105 -1.89 5.75 4.85
CA SER A 105 -1.98 6.68 5.96
C SER A 105 -2.64 5.98 7.16
N GLY A 106 -1.83 5.66 8.17
CA GLY A 106 -2.30 5.08 9.43
C GLY A 106 -2.97 3.71 9.32
N LEU A 107 -3.77 3.38 10.35
CA LEU A 107 -4.42 2.07 10.52
C LEU A 107 -5.70 1.89 9.70
N LEU A 108 -6.39 3.00 9.35
CA LEU A 108 -7.67 2.95 8.62
C LEU A 108 -7.52 2.84 7.10
N GLY A 109 -6.29 2.93 6.57
CA GLY A 109 -6.00 2.44 5.23
C GLY A 109 -6.25 3.41 4.08
N ASP A 110 -6.35 4.72 4.35
CA ASP A 110 -6.37 5.71 3.26
C ASP A 110 -5.07 5.61 2.45
N ARG A 111 -5.19 5.26 1.16
CA ARG A 111 -4.03 5.10 0.28
C ARG A 111 -3.71 6.39 -0.45
N PHE A 112 -2.42 6.65 -0.58
CA PHE A 112 -1.87 7.79 -1.30
C PHE A 112 -0.71 7.33 -2.18
N VAL A 113 -0.36 8.13 -3.18
CA VAL A 113 0.85 7.91 -3.97
C VAL A 113 1.98 8.70 -3.35
N SER A 114 3.03 8.03 -2.89
CA SER A 114 4.27 8.62 -2.41
C SER A 114 5.26 8.77 -3.56
N VAL A 115 5.93 9.91 -3.65
CA VAL A 115 6.97 10.20 -4.63
C VAL A 115 8.27 10.46 -3.89
N THR A 116 9.25 9.61 -4.14
CA THR A 116 10.60 9.70 -3.56
C THR A 116 11.57 10.18 -4.61
N MET A 117 12.28 11.26 -4.33
CA MET A 117 13.30 11.81 -5.23
C MET A 117 14.49 10.85 -5.35
N PRO A 118 15.14 10.78 -6.53
CA PRO A 118 16.38 10.03 -6.69
C PRO A 118 17.50 10.65 -5.84
N PRO A 119 18.48 9.86 -5.39
CA PRO A 119 19.66 10.41 -4.71
C PRO A 119 20.49 11.26 -5.68
N GLY A 120 20.98 12.40 -5.20
CA GLY A 120 21.83 13.32 -5.97
C GLY A 120 21.08 14.50 -6.58
N LYS A 121 21.76 15.26 -7.44
CA LYS A 121 21.20 16.44 -8.10
C LYS A 121 20.40 16.02 -9.33
N ALA A 122 19.16 16.49 -9.43
CA ALA A 122 18.32 16.29 -10.60
C ALA A 122 18.98 16.89 -11.86
N THR A 123 19.13 16.09 -12.91
CA THR A 123 19.67 16.50 -14.21
C THR A 123 18.58 16.65 -15.27
N ALA A 124 17.42 16.01 -15.07
CA ALA A 124 16.26 16.06 -15.94
C ALA A 124 14.97 15.91 -15.12
N PHE A 125 13.85 16.35 -15.68
CA PHE A 125 12.53 16.27 -15.07
C PHE A 125 11.57 15.46 -15.96
N LEU A 126 10.59 14.80 -15.34
CA LEU A 126 9.55 14.07 -16.04
C LEU A 126 8.68 15.04 -16.85
N HIS A 127 8.44 14.69 -18.11
CA HIS A 127 7.52 15.42 -18.96
C HIS A 127 6.07 15.00 -18.69
N GLY A 128 5.13 15.86 -19.07
CA GLY A 128 3.72 15.51 -19.12
C GLY A 128 3.48 14.24 -19.95
N ASP A 129 2.53 13.45 -19.51
CA ASP A 129 2.05 12.20 -20.13
C ASP A 129 3.05 11.02 -20.13
N ALA A 130 4.13 11.11 -19.35
CA ALA A 130 5.04 9.99 -19.17
C ALA A 130 4.36 8.80 -18.47
N VAL A 131 4.69 7.58 -18.93
CA VAL A 131 4.31 6.33 -18.27
C VAL A 131 5.51 5.84 -17.45
N ILE A 132 5.31 5.66 -16.14
CA ILE A 132 6.37 5.31 -15.20
C ILE A 132 6.02 4.01 -14.48
N ALA A 133 7.01 3.17 -14.22
CA ALA A 133 6.85 2.01 -13.35
C ALA A 133 6.84 2.45 -11.88
N GLY A 134 5.76 2.13 -11.18
CA GLY A 134 5.61 2.32 -9.76
C GLY A 134 5.81 1.02 -8.98
N THR A 135 6.10 1.16 -7.70
CA THR A 135 6.23 0.04 -6.77
C THR A 135 5.13 0.10 -5.72
N ARG A 136 4.97 -0.97 -4.94
CA ARG A 136 4.15 -0.95 -3.73
C ARG A 136 5.08 -0.89 -2.53
N GLU A 137 4.81 -0.01 -1.56
CA GLU A 137 5.52 -0.04 -0.28
C GLU A 137 4.97 -1.18 0.58
N THR A 138 5.85 -1.82 1.35
CA THR A 138 5.47 -2.84 2.34
C THR A 138 4.60 -2.21 3.42
N GLY A 139 3.37 -2.71 3.54
CA GLY A 139 2.40 -2.29 4.54
C GLY A 139 2.35 -3.22 5.76
N MET A 140 1.48 -2.87 6.73
CA MET A 140 1.21 -3.71 7.91
C MET A 140 0.57 -5.06 7.54
N ASP A 141 -0.18 -5.09 6.44
CA ASP A 141 -0.74 -6.31 5.85
C ASP A 141 0.36 -7.25 5.33
N ASP A 142 1.42 -6.68 4.74
CA ASP A 142 2.59 -7.45 4.32
C ASP A 142 3.36 -8.00 5.53
N LEU A 143 3.55 -7.20 6.59
CA LEU A 143 4.17 -7.65 7.85
C LEU A 143 3.38 -8.77 8.53
N THR A 144 2.05 -8.70 8.53
CA THR A 144 1.20 -9.74 9.12
C THR A 144 1.30 -11.04 8.33
N ARG A 145 1.36 -10.94 7.00
CA ARG A 145 1.54 -12.10 6.12
C ARG A 145 2.91 -12.74 6.31
N GLU A 146 3.97 -11.93 6.32
CA GLU A 146 5.34 -12.38 6.57
C GLU A 146 5.48 -13.02 7.95
N GLY A 147 4.86 -12.43 8.97
CA GLY A 147 4.80 -12.99 10.31
C GLY A 147 4.07 -14.34 10.36
N GLY A 148 3.02 -14.52 9.56
CA GLY A 148 2.33 -15.80 9.40
C GLY A 148 3.24 -16.89 8.81
N PHE A 149 4.05 -16.56 7.80
CA PHE A 149 5.04 -17.47 7.24
C PHE A 149 6.14 -17.79 8.26
N LEU A 150 6.66 -16.80 8.98
CA LEU A 150 7.66 -17.00 10.01
C LEU A 150 7.14 -17.95 11.12
N VAL A 151 5.91 -17.76 11.59
CA VAL A 151 5.30 -18.64 12.62
C VAL A 151 5.15 -20.07 12.11
N LYS A 152 4.85 -20.24 10.81
CA LYS A 152 4.78 -21.56 10.18
C LYS A 152 6.17 -22.21 10.14
N ASP A 153 7.18 -21.51 9.67
CA ASP A 153 8.55 -22.03 9.59
C ASP A 153 9.10 -22.39 10.98
N LEU A 154 8.80 -21.57 11.99
CA LEU A 154 9.13 -21.86 13.39
C LEU A 154 8.41 -23.11 13.91
N ARG A 155 7.12 -23.27 13.58
CA ARG A 155 6.36 -24.47 13.95
C ARG A 155 6.97 -25.71 13.32
N ASP A 156 7.33 -25.64 12.04
CA ASP A 156 7.92 -26.75 11.30
C ASP A 156 9.31 -27.11 11.86
N ALA A 157 10.14 -26.10 12.18
CA ALA A 157 11.42 -26.32 12.85
C ALA A 157 11.25 -26.97 14.23
N VAL A 158 10.31 -26.50 15.05
CA VAL A 158 10.02 -27.08 16.37
C VAL A 158 9.50 -28.52 16.25
N GLN A 159 8.64 -28.80 15.26
CA GLN A 159 8.16 -30.17 15.01
C GLN A 159 9.30 -31.10 14.59
N ASN A 160 10.21 -30.63 13.74
CA ASN A 160 11.40 -31.38 13.33
C ASN A 160 12.34 -31.65 14.52
N ILE A 161 12.56 -30.66 15.39
CA ILE A 161 13.36 -30.81 16.61
C ILE A 161 12.70 -31.81 17.57
N SER A 162 11.43 -31.62 17.92
CA SER A 162 10.69 -32.53 18.79
C SER A 162 10.68 -33.96 18.23
N GLY A 163 10.51 -34.11 16.91
CA GLY A 163 10.58 -35.41 16.25
C GLY A 163 11.97 -36.03 16.26
N THR A 164 13.04 -35.22 16.24
CA THR A 164 14.43 -35.70 16.37
C THR A 164 14.74 -36.08 17.81
N VAL A 165 14.33 -35.26 18.78
CA VAL A 165 14.51 -35.52 20.21
C VAL A 165 13.74 -36.77 20.65
N SER A 166 12.49 -36.95 20.17
CA SER A 166 11.69 -38.15 20.47
C SER A 166 12.38 -39.41 19.94
N ARG A 167 12.89 -39.37 18.70
CA ARG A 167 13.66 -40.47 18.11
C ARG A 167 14.96 -40.76 18.85
N LEU A 168 15.69 -39.73 19.28
CA LEU A 168 16.90 -39.90 20.09
C LEU A 168 16.57 -40.53 21.46
N ASN A 169 15.52 -40.05 22.12
CA ASN A 169 15.07 -40.60 23.41
C ASN A 169 14.61 -42.07 23.27
N GLU A 170 13.90 -42.42 22.21
CA GLU A 170 13.42 -43.79 22.00
C GLU A 170 14.51 -44.74 21.48
N GLN A 171 15.35 -44.29 20.55
CA GLN A 171 16.36 -45.14 19.91
C GLN A 171 17.68 -45.14 20.69
N ALA A 172 18.24 -43.98 21.07
CA ALA A 172 19.56 -43.94 21.70
C ALA A 172 19.52 -44.39 23.18
N LEU A 173 18.41 -44.14 23.89
CA LEU A 173 18.22 -44.62 25.27
C LEU A 173 17.48 -45.96 25.35
N ALA A 174 17.25 -46.63 24.21
CA ALA A 174 16.78 -48.01 24.23
C ALA A 174 17.79 -48.88 25.01
N PRO A 175 17.33 -49.76 25.93
CA PRO A 175 18.21 -50.58 26.74
C PRO A 175 19.27 -51.35 25.93
N ALA A 176 18.89 -51.87 24.76
CA ALA A 176 19.78 -52.57 23.85
C ALA A 176 20.91 -51.68 23.29
N ASN A 177 20.64 -50.40 23.05
CA ASN A 177 21.65 -49.47 22.54
C ASN A 177 22.61 -49.02 23.65
N MET A 178 22.12 -48.81 24.87
CA MET A 178 22.97 -48.59 26.04
C MET A 178 23.88 -49.80 26.35
N GLU A 179 23.36 -51.02 26.18
CA GLU A 179 24.14 -52.25 26.35
C GLU A 179 25.25 -52.39 25.31
N ASN A 180 24.94 -52.17 24.02
CA ASN A 180 25.92 -52.14 22.95
C ASN A 180 26.99 -51.06 23.15
N LEU A 181 26.60 -49.89 23.66
CA LEU A 181 27.53 -48.80 23.97
C LEU A 181 28.47 -49.20 25.11
N LYS A 182 27.92 -49.80 26.18
CA LYS A 182 28.69 -50.28 27.33
C LYS A 182 29.70 -51.36 26.92
N MET A 183 29.29 -52.34 26.13
CA MET A 183 30.20 -53.35 25.59
C MET A 183 31.31 -52.72 24.75
N SER A 184 30.98 -51.79 23.85
CA SER A 184 31.99 -51.12 23.02
C SER A 184 33.01 -50.34 23.86
N MET A 185 32.58 -49.69 24.94
CA MET A 185 33.47 -49.02 25.90
C MET A 185 34.35 -50.01 26.66
N GLU A 186 33.82 -51.17 27.06
CA GLU A 186 34.62 -52.24 27.69
C GLU A 186 35.69 -52.79 26.74
N HIS A 187 35.34 -53.03 25.46
CA HIS A 187 36.29 -53.47 24.43
C HIS A 187 37.38 -52.44 24.15
N LEU A 188 37.03 -51.15 24.09
CA LEU A 188 37.99 -50.07 23.93
C LEU A 188 38.95 -49.99 25.10
N ASN A 189 38.44 -50.03 26.33
CA ASN A 189 39.25 -49.97 27.54
C ASN A 189 40.23 -51.16 27.62
N GLN A 190 39.79 -52.37 27.25
CA GLN A 190 40.65 -53.55 27.15
C GLN A 190 41.74 -53.39 26.08
N ALA A 191 41.40 -52.85 24.90
CA ALA A 191 42.37 -52.68 23.82
C ALA A 191 43.41 -51.59 24.14
N THR A 192 43.02 -50.49 24.78
CA THR A 192 43.94 -49.41 25.19
C THR A 192 44.77 -49.75 26.43
N GLY A 193 44.26 -50.62 27.31
CA GLY A 193 45.03 -51.11 28.48
C GLY A 193 46.02 -52.22 28.15
N ALA A 194 45.97 -52.79 26.93
CA ALA A 194 46.88 -53.81 26.43
C ALA A 194 48.05 -53.24 25.59
N LEU A 195 48.10 -51.93 25.41
CA LEU A 195 49.21 -51.15 24.82
C LEU A 195 50.03 -50.50 25.93
#